data_AF-A0A4U1A8T9-F1
#
_entry.id   AF-A0A4U1A8T9-F1
#
_cell.length_a   1.000
_cell.length_b   1.000
_cell.length_c   1.000
_cell.angle_alpha   90.00
_cell.angle_beta   90.00
_cell.angle_gamma   90.00
#
_symmetry.space_group_name_H-M   'P 1'
#
loop_
_entity.id
_entity.type
_entity.pdbx_description
1 polymer ?
#
loop_
_entity_poly.entity_id
_entity_poly.type
_entity_poly.pdbx_seq_one_letter_code
_entity_poly.pdbx_strand_id
1 'polypeptide(L)'
;MVDNNLYKVVIDSMSAHVAILDEQGKIIETNRAWQEYGRQNGMRESFESIGINYLAICETATEHPEDDADRVARGIRNVMAGELDEFLTQYPCHSRDQKRWYAVRVVPYRDHNVHRVIVTHENITPIMEVQEALQAKEAELIRQSERLEETNIALRVLLRQREEDKTRIEETIYANVDRLVLPYLEKLLQGHLTEKQRTLLEVVDTNLRDIVSPFLHSLAALNMSLTPQEIEVANMVRSGKSSKEIADVLNLSVSGVDFHRKRLRSKLDLTHTSKNLRSYLLSLA
;
A
#
# COMPACT_ATOMS: atom_id res chain seq x y z
N MET A 1 -37.55 -21.20 -45.97
CA MET A 1 -36.23 -20.75 -46.46
C MET A 1 -35.59 -20.00 -45.30
N VAL A 2 -34.81 -20.68 -44.48
CA VAL A 2 -34.04 -20.04 -43.40
C VAL A 2 -32.90 -19.27 -44.06
N ASP A 3 -32.72 -18.04 -43.63
CA ASP A 3 -31.91 -16.99 -44.25
C ASP A 3 -30.50 -17.43 -44.66
N ASN A 4 -30.25 -17.54 -45.96
CA ASN A 4 -28.91 -17.59 -46.54
C ASN A 4 -28.07 -16.31 -46.24
N ASN A 5 -28.67 -15.35 -45.52
CA ASN A 5 -28.10 -14.08 -45.08
C ASN A 5 -27.65 -14.12 -43.60
N LEU A 6 -28.21 -14.99 -42.76
CA LEU A 6 -27.90 -14.99 -41.31
C LEU A 6 -26.43 -15.36 -41.04
N TYR A 7 -25.92 -16.38 -41.73
CA TYR A 7 -24.51 -16.80 -41.63
C TYR A 7 -23.55 -15.64 -41.90
N LYS A 8 -23.77 -14.94 -43.03
CA LYS A 8 -22.91 -13.83 -43.46
C LYS A 8 -22.97 -12.66 -42.49
N VAL A 9 -24.18 -12.31 -42.03
CA VAL A 9 -24.38 -11.28 -41.00
C VAL A 9 -23.64 -11.62 -39.70
N VAL A 10 -23.66 -12.90 -39.27
CA VAL A 10 -22.95 -13.32 -38.05
C VAL A 10 -21.44 -13.14 -38.19
N ILE A 11 -20.82 -13.69 -39.25
CA ILE A 11 -19.35 -13.61 -39.41
C ILE A 11 -18.88 -12.16 -39.65
N ASP A 12 -19.66 -11.34 -40.38
CA ASP A 12 -19.32 -9.93 -40.68
C ASP A 12 -19.52 -8.99 -39.48
N SER A 13 -20.27 -9.45 -38.49
CA SER A 13 -20.46 -8.75 -37.20
C SER A 13 -19.35 -9.05 -36.20
N MET A 14 -18.51 -10.08 -36.44
CA MET A 14 -17.36 -10.37 -35.59
C MET A 14 -16.23 -9.35 -35.82
N SER A 15 -15.58 -8.93 -34.74
CA SER A 15 -14.38 -8.09 -34.78
C SER A 15 -13.11 -8.87 -35.14
N ALA A 16 -13.09 -10.18 -34.87
CA ALA A 16 -12.01 -11.07 -35.26
C ALA A 16 -11.93 -11.19 -36.79
N HIS A 17 -10.72 -11.31 -37.33
CA HIS A 17 -10.53 -11.60 -38.75
C HIS A 17 -10.76 -13.09 -38.97
N VAL A 18 -11.76 -13.44 -39.78
CA VAL A 18 -12.14 -14.83 -40.04
C VAL A 18 -11.86 -15.18 -41.50
N ALA A 19 -11.22 -16.33 -41.72
CA ALA A 19 -11.01 -16.94 -43.03
C ALA A 19 -11.40 -18.42 -42.99
N ILE A 20 -12.11 -18.90 -44.00
CA ILE A 20 -12.41 -20.33 -44.17
C ILE A 20 -11.49 -20.88 -45.24
N LEU A 21 -10.84 -22.01 -44.96
CA LEU A 21 -9.95 -22.70 -45.88
C LEU A 21 -10.58 -24.00 -46.37
N ASP A 22 -10.38 -24.33 -47.64
CA ASP A 22 -10.65 -25.66 -48.18
C ASP A 22 -9.59 -26.69 -47.78
N GLU A 23 -9.77 -27.93 -48.24
CA GLU A 23 -8.91 -29.08 -47.89
C GLU A 23 -7.46 -28.92 -48.41
N GLN A 24 -7.22 -27.97 -49.32
CA GLN A 24 -5.89 -27.65 -49.85
C GLN A 24 -5.27 -26.42 -49.19
N GLY A 25 -5.94 -25.80 -48.21
CA GLY A 25 -5.46 -24.58 -47.53
C GLY A 25 -5.77 -23.29 -48.27
N LYS A 26 -6.64 -23.32 -49.29
CA LYS A 26 -7.03 -22.15 -50.06
C LYS A 26 -8.20 -21.45 -49.39
N ILE A 27 -8.10 -20.13 -49.27
CA ILE A 27 -9.16 -19.31 -48.69
C ILE A 27 -10.37 -19.36 -49.63
N ILE A 28 -11.52 -19.76 -49.11
CA ILE A 28 -12.79 -19.80 -49.87
C ILE A 28 -13.74 -18.68 -49.44
N GLU A 29 -13.60 -18.17 -48.21
CA GLU A 29 -14.44 -17.10 -47.70
C GLU A 29 -13.72 -16.35 -46.58
N THR A 30 -14.02 -15.05 -46.45
CA THR A 30 -13.52 -14.18 -45.38
C THR A 30 -14.61 -13.24 -44.90
N ASN A 31 -14.52 -12.80 -43.64
CA ASN A 31 -15.44 -11.80 -43.11
C ASN A 31 -14.99 -10.36 -43.41
N ARG A 32 -15.90 -9.40 -43.19
CA ARG A 32 -15.65 -7.96 -43.34
C ARG A 32 -14.42 -7.48 -42.58
N ALA A 33 -14.18 -7.97 -41.36
CA ALA A 33 -13.04 -7.53 -40.55
C ALA A 33 -11.69 -7.95 -41.19
N TRP A 34 -11.60 -9.16 -41.74
CA TRP A 34 -10.44 -9.63 -42.49
C TRP A 34 -10.15 -8.76 -43.72
N GLN A 35 -11.20 -8.45 -44.50
CA GLN A 35 -11.09 -7.65 -45.72
C GLN A 35 -10.59 -6.23 -45.43
N GLU A 36 -11.15 -5.60 -44.39
CA GLU A 36 -10.75 -4.26 -43.97
C GLU A 36 -9.29 -4.24 -43.44
N TYR A 37 -8.88 -5.27 -42.71
CA TYR A 37 -7.49 -5.41 -42.26
C TYR A 37 -6.49 -5.49 -43.44
N GLY A 38 -6.81 -6.29 -44.46
CA GLY A 38 -6.00 -6.39 -45.68
C GLY A 38 -5.87 -5.04 -46.39
N ARG A 39 -6.97 -4.28 -46.48
CA ARG A 39 -7.03 -2.94 -47.10
C ARG A 39 -6.15 -1.91 -46.36
N GLN A 40 -6.16 -1.93 -45.03
CA GLN A 40 -5.42 -0.98 -44.20
C GLN A 40 -3.92 -1.24 -44.14
N ASN A 41 -3.48 -2.50 -44.30
CA ASN A 41 -2.07 -2.89 -44.18
C ASN A 41 -1.36 -3.03 -45.53
N GLY A 42 -1.94 -2.49 -46.61
CA GLY A 42 -1.28 -2.38 -47.91
C GLY A 42 -1.02 -3.71 -48.62
N MET A 43 -1.77 -4.77 -48.28
CA MET A 43 -1.81 -5.95 -49.14
C MET A 43 -2.34 -5.50 -50.51
N ARG A 44 -1.55 -5.69 -51.57
CA ARG A 44 -1.90 -5.24 -52.94
C ARG A 44 -3.32 -5.69 -53.30
N GLU A 45 -4.03 -4.80 -54.00
CA GLU A 45 -5.44 -4.85 -54.42
C GLU A 45 -5.87 -6.07 -55.27
N SER A 46 -5.49 -7.30 -54.94
CA SER A 46 -6.24 -8.47 -55.40
C SER A 46 -7.41 -8.64 -54.45
N PHE A 47 -8.55 -8.08 -54.85
CA PHE A 47 -9.83 -8.22 -54.20
C PHE A 47 -10.04 -9.67 -53.75
N GLU A 48 -10.36 -9.79 -52.46
CA GLU A 48 -10.66 -11.03 -51.75
C GLU A 48 -9.44 -11.95 -51.66
N SER A 49 -8.88 -12.14 -50.45
CA SER A 49 -7.90 -13.22 -50.20
C SER A 49 -8.41 -14.61 -50.64
N ILE A 50 -9.71 -14.69 -50.97
CA ILE A 50 -10.37 -15.80 -51.63
C ILE A 50 -9.58 -16.23 -52.86
N GLY A 51 -9.26 -17.52 -52.90
CA GLY A 51 -8.48 -18.12 -53.96
C GLY A 51 -6.99 -18.23 -53.65
N ILE A 52 -6.48 -17.53 -52.64
CA ILE A 52 -5.08 -17.59 -52.26
C ILE A 52 -4.86 -18.75 -51.28
N ASN A 53 -3.76 -19.48 -51.46
CA ASN A 53 -3.38 -20.53 -50.53
C ASN A 53 -2.74 -19.92 -49.29
N TYR A 54 -3.47 -19.98 -48.17
CA TYR A 54 -3.04 -19.45 -46.88
C TYR A 54 -1.83 -20.22 -46.34
N LEU A 55 -1.81 -21.56 -46.49
CA LEU A 55 -0.67 -22.39 -46.10
C LEU A 55 0.59 -22.01 -46.89
N ALA A 56 0.45 -21.78 -48.20
CA ALA A 56 1.58 -21.34 -49.02
C ALA A 56 2.12 -19.98 -48.58
N ILE A 57 1.26 -19.03 -48.20
CA ILE A 57 1.71 -17.75 -47.63
C ILE A 57 2.51 -17.99 -46.36
N CYS A 58 1.98 -18.80 -45.43
CA CYS A 58 2.69 -19.12 -44.19
C CYS A 58 4.04 -19.76 -44.46
N GLU A 59 4.11 -20.72 -45.39
CA GLU A 59 5.36 -21.39 -45.79
C GLU A 59 6.37 -20.42 -46.42
N THR A 60 5.92 -19.47 -47.25
CA THR A 60 6.80 -18.46 -47.86
C THR A 60 7.31 -17.41 -46.88
N ALA A 61 6.59 -17.20 -45.78
CA ALA A 61 6.97 -16.28 -44.71
C ALA A 61 7.89 -16.93 -43.65
N THR A 62 8.07 -18.25 -43.72
CA THR A 62 8.97 -19.02 -42.84
C THR A 62 10.40 -18.92 -43.34
N GLU A 63 11.28 -18.33 -42.55
CA GLU A 63 12.73 -18.35 -42.74
C GLU A 63 13.39 -19.46 -41.88
N HIS A 64 12.81 -19.79 -40.72
CA HIS A 64 13.25 -20.84 -39.80
C HIS A 64 12.09 -21.75 -39.35
N PRO A 65 12.32 -23.07 -39.11
CA PRO A 65 11.26 -24.00 -38.67
C PRO A 65 10.61 -23.68 -37.31
N GLU A 66 11.19 -22.76 -36.55
CA GLU A 66 10.64 -22.26 -35.28
C GLU A 66 9.80 -20.99 -35.43
N ASP A 67 9.69 -20.46 -36.66
CA ASP A 67 8.89 -19.27 -36.93
C ASP A 67 7.41 -19.54 -36.65
N ASP A 68 6.73 -18.53 -36.14
CA ASP A 68 5.30 -18.64 -35.80
C ASP A 68 4.45 -19.00 -37.02
N ALA A 69 4.86 -18.60 -38.23
CA ALA A 69 4.17 -18.93 -39.48
C ALA A 69 4.16 -20.44 -39.78
N ASP A 70 5.27 -21.14 -39.55
CA ASP A 70 5.35 -22.60 -39.69
C ASP A 70 4.51 -23.31 -38.62
N ARG A 71 4.58 -22.83 -37.38
CA ARG A 71 3.79 -23.39 -36.27
C ARG A 71 2.29 -23.30 -36.58
N VAL A 72 1.83 -22.19 -37.15
CA VAL A 72 0.44 -22.01 -37.58
C VAL A 72 0.10 -22.92 -38.76
N ALA A 73 0.97 -23.04 -39.76
CA ALA A 73 0.73 -23.93 -40.91
C ALA A 73 0.60 -25.40 -40.47
N ARG A 74 1.47 -25.87 -39.57
CA ARG A 74 1.36 -27.20 -38.97
C ARG A 74 0.08 -27.38 -38.17
N GLY A 75 -0.27 -26.41 -37.33
CA GLY A 75 -1.52 -26.43 -36.57
C GLY A 75 -2.76 -26.56 -37.46
N ILE A 76 -2.79 -25.83 -38.58
CA ILE A 76 -3.87 -25.93 -39.57
C ILE A 76 -3.94 -27.33 -40.18
N ARG A 77 -2.81 -27.90 -40.62
CA ARG A 77 -2.78 -29.24 -41.22
C ARG A 77 -3.26 -30.32 -40.25
N ASN A 78 -2.86 -30.24 -38.98
CA ASN A 78 -3.29 -31.21 -37.96
C ASN A 78 -4.80 -31.11 -37.68
N VAL A 79 -5.37 -29.90 -37.65
CA VAL A 79 -6.82 -29.72 -37.51
C VAL A 79 -7.58 -30.22 -38.75
N MET A 80 -7.07 -29.94 -39.95
CA MET A 80 -7.64 -30.45 -41.22
C MET A 80 -7.63 -31.99 -41.28
N ALA A 81 -6.55 -32.61 -40.84
CA ALA A 81 -6.40 -34.07 -40.79
C ALA A 81 -7.28 -34.74 -39.72
N GLY A 82 -7.93 -33.96 -38.85
CA GLY A 82 -8.70 -34.47 -37.71
C GLY A 82 -7.85 -34.98 -36.55
N GLU A 83 -6.55 -34.65 -36.52
CA GLU A 83 -5.65 -35.00 -35.43
C GLU A 83 -5.83 -34.07 -34.21
N LEU A 84 -6.30 -32.84 -34.44
CA LEU A 84 -6.61 -31.85 -33.41
C LEU A 84 -8.03 -31.31 -33.59
N ASP A 85 -8.80 -31.28 -32.51
CA ASP A 85 -10.14 -30.66 -32.49
C ASP A 85 -10.09 -29.13 -32.57
N GLU A 86 -8.96 -28.56 -32.14
CA GLU A 86 -8.70 -27.12 -32.12
C GLU A 86 -7.19 -26.86 -32.01
N PHE A 87 -6.73 -25.82 -32.69
CA PHE A 87 -5.38 -25.27 -32.52
C PHE A 87 -5.46 -23.80 -32.13
N LEU A 88 -4.73 -23.39 -31.11
CA LEU A 88 -4.64 -22.01 -30.65
C LEU A 88 -3.19 -21.65 -30.36
N THR A 89 -2.72 -20.54 -30.91
CA THR A 89 -1.40 -19.99 -30.56
C THR A 89 -1.41 -18.47 -30.61
N GLN A 90 -0.47 -17.85 -29.90
CA GLN A 90 -0.25 -16.41 -29.92
C GLN A 90 1.07 -16.15 -30.64
N TYR A 91 1.13 -15.08 -31.43
CA TYR A 91 2.35 -14.72 -32.13
C TYR A 91 2.50 -13.19 -32.27
N PRO A 92 3.74 -12.68 -32.23
CA PRO A 92 4.04 -11.29 -32.56
C PRO A 92 3.89 -11.04 -34.06
N CYS A 93 3.17 -9.98 -34.42
CA CYS A 93 3.12 -9.44 -35.78
C CYS A 93 3.62 -8.00 -35.74
N HIS A 94 4.89 -7.85 -35.36
CA HIS A 94 5.52 -6.54 -35.21
C HIS A 94 5.85 -5.96 -36.59
N SER A 95 5.44 -4.71 -36.80
CA SER A 95 5.98 -3.88 -37.89
C SER A 95 7.14 -3.04 -37.35
N ARG A 96 7.88 -2.36 -38.23
CA ARG A 96 8.99 -1.48 -37.81
C ARG A 96 8.56 -0.41 -36.80
N ASP A 97 7.33 0.07 -36.90
CA ASP A 97 6.82 1.21 -36.12
C ASP A 97 5.75 0.82 -35.10
N GLN A 98 5.27 -0.42 -35.10
CA GLN A 98 4.21 -0.85 -34.19
C GLN A 98 4.37 -2.30 -33.75
N LYS A 99 4.35 -2.53 -32.44
CA LYS A 99 4.20 -3.86 -31.84
C LYS A 99 2.75 -4.27 -31.87
N ARG A 100 2.48 -5.46 -32.41
CA ARG A 100 1.17 -6.10 -32.38
C ARG A 100 1.34 -7.57 -32.00
N TRP A 101 0.35 -8.09 -31.30
CA TRP A 101 0.19 -9.51 -30.99
C TRP A 101 -1.16 -9.98 -31.47
N TYR A 102 -1.16 -11.17 -32.08
CA TYR A 102 -2.38 -11.83 -32.52
C TYR A 102 -2.49 -13.20 -31.86
N ALA A 103 -3.71 -13.57 -31.49
CA ALA A 103 -4.08 -14.95 -31.25
C ALA A 103 -4.69 -15.52 -32.53
N VAL A 104 -4.13 -16.63 -33.01
CA VAL A 104 -4.73 -17.39 -34.12
C VAL A 104 -5.33 -18.67 -33.57
N ARG A 105 -6.59 -18.88 -33.90
CA ARG A 105 -7.36 -20.07 -33.56
C ARG A 105 -7.83 -20.74 -34.83
N VAL A 106 -7.71 -22.06 -34.87
CA VAL A 106 -8.11 -22.90 -36.00
C VAL A 106 -9.02 -23.98 -35.48
N VAL A 107 -10.21 -24.08 -36.07
CA VAL A 107 -11.22 -25.08 -35.71
C VAL A 107 -11.73 -25.76 -36.98
N PRO A 108 -12.11 -27.05 -36.91
CA PRO A 108 -12.66 -27.75 -38.06
C PRO A 108 -14.04 -27.19 -38.40
N TYR A 109 -14.34 -27.12 -39.69
CA TYR A 109 -15.69 -26.86 -40.19
C TYR A 109 -16.52 -28.13 -39.99
N ARG A 110 -17.49 -28.07 -39.08
CA ARG A 110 -18.26 -29.26 -38.65
C ARG A 110 -19.40 -29.60 -39.62
N ASP A 111 -19.02 -30.00 -40.83
CA ASP A 111 -19.91 -30.60 -41.83
C ASP A 111 -19.37 -31.98 -42.22
N HIS A 112 -20.26 -32.97 -42.35
CA HIS A 112 -19.90 -34.39 -42.48
C HIS A 112 -19.30 -34.73 -43.85
N ASN A 113 -19.44 -33.84 -44.84
CA ASN A 113 -19.06 -34.12 -46.23
C ASN A 113 -17.94 -33.21 -46.75
N VAL A 114 -17.36 -32.33 -45.92
CA VAL A 114 -16.41 -31.31 -46.40
C VAL A 114 -15.28 -31.07 -45.40
N HIS A 115 -14.03 -31.30 -45.80
CA HIS A 115 -12.86 -31.08 -44.95
C HIS A 115 -12.38 -29.62 -45.03
N ARG A 116 -13.07 -28.72 -44.33
CA ARG A 116 -12.71 -27.31 -44.22
C ARG A 116 -12.25 -26.96 -42.81
N VAL A 117 -11.54 -25.85 -42.68
CA VAL A 117 -11.22 -25.26 -41.37
C VAL A 117 -11.54 -23.78 -41.35
N ILE A 118 -11.84 -23.28 -40.17
CA ILE A 118 -12.06 -21.87 -39.89
C ILE A 118 -10.83 -21.37 -39.14
N VAL A 119 -10.17 -20.37 -39.70
CA VAL A 119 -9.03 -19.67 -39.09
C VAL A 119 -9.51 -18.31 -38.62
N THR A 120 -9.29 -17.99 -37.35
CA THR A 120 -9.63 -16.69 -36.78
C THR A 120 -8.38 -16.04 -36.20
N HIS A 121 -8.14 -14.79 -36.54
CA HIS A 121 -7.12 -13.95 -35.94
C HIS A 121 -7.76 -12.85 -35.10
N GLU A 122 -7.34 -12.76 -33.85
CA GLU A 122 -7.80 -11.74 -32.91
C GLU A 122 -6.63 -10.91 -32.42
N ASN A 123 -6.77 -9.59 -32.45
CA ASN A 123 -5.75 -8.69 -31.94
C ASN A 123 -5.78 -8.70 -30.41
N ILE A 124 -4.76 -9.30 -29.81
CA ILE A 124 -4.60 -9.40 -28.35
C ILE A 124 -3.63 -8.34 -27.80
N THR A 125 -3.16 -7.41 -28.63
CA THR A 125 -2.26 -6.32 -28.23
C THR A 125 -2.78 -5.55 -27.01
N PRO A 126 -4.06 -5.13 -26.94
CA PRO A 126 -4.55 -4.42 -25.75
C PRO A 126 -4.46 -5.24 -24.47
N ILE A 127 -4.63 -6.57 -24.58
CA ILE A 127 -4.54 -7.49 -23.44
C ILE A 127 -3.08 -7.60 -22.99
N MET A 128 -2.15 -7.77 -23.94
CA MET A 128 -0.72 -7.86 -23.66
C MET A 128 -0.18 -6.58 -23.01
N GLU A 129 -0.58 -5.40 -23.51
CA GLU A 129 -0.17 -4.10 -22.95
C GLU A 129 -0.67 -3.92 -21.51
N VAL A 130 -1.93 -4.29 -21.23
CA VAL A 130 -2.48 -4.25 -19.88
C VAL A 130 -1.75 -5.23 -18.96
N GLN A 131 -1.45 -6.44 -19.45
CA GLN A 131 -0.73 -7.45 -18.68
C GLN A 131 0.69 -7.00 -18.33
N GLU A 132 1.43 -6.44 -19.30
CA GLU A 132 2.76 -5.88 -19.06
C GLU A 132 2.72 -4.69 -18.07
N ALA A 133 1.76 -3.78 -18.24
CA ALA A 133 1.58 -2.65 -17.34
C ALA A 133 1.23 -3.10 -15.91
N LEU A 134 0.40 -4.14 -15.77
CA LEU A 134 0.06 -4.73 -14.48
C LEU A 134 1.29 -5.33 -13.81
N GLN A 135 2.07 -6.15 -14.53
CA GLN A 135 3.30 -6.74 -14.01
C GLN A 135 4.31 -5.67 -13.56
N ALA A 136 4.46 -4.59 -14.33
CA ALA A 136 5.31 -3.47 -13.95
C ALA A 136 4.82 -2.78 -12.68
N LYS A 137 3.51 -2.61 -12.52
CA LYS A 137 2.89 -2.01 -11.32
C LYS A 137 3.00 -2.90 -10.09
N GLU A 138 2.83 -4.22 -10.24
CA GLU A 138 3.05 -5.18 -9.15
C GLU A 138 4.50 -5.15 -8.66
N ALA A 139 5.47 -5.16 -9.58
CA ALA A 139 6.88 -5.05 -9.23
C ALA A 139 7.21 -3.72 -8.53
N GLU A 140 6.55 -2.62 -8.92
CA GLU A 140 6.67 -1.33 -8.24
C GLU A 140 6.09 -1.36 -6.81
N LEU A 141 4.92 -1.95 -6.62
CA LEU A 141 4.28 -2.08 -5.31
C LEU A 141 5.11 -2.92 -4.34
N ILE A 142 5.71 -4.02 -4.81
CA ILE A 142 6.60 -4.86 -3.99
C ILE A 142 7.78 -4.03 -3.48
N ARG A 143 8.46 -3.28 -4.36
CA ARG A 143 9.57 -2.39 -3.96
C ARG A 143 9.14 -1.30 -2.98
N GLN A 144 7.95 -0.74 -3.16
CA GLN A 144 7.41 0.26 -2.23
C GLN A 144 7.11 -0.36 -0.86
N SER A 145 6.58 -1.58 -0.82
CA SER A 145 6.31 -2.32 0.42
C SER A 145 7.60 -2.59 1.19
N GLU A 146 8.64 -3.10 0.51
CA GLU A 146 9.95 -3.34 1.12
C GLU A 146 10.53 -2.05 1.71
N ARG A 147 10.50 -0.95 0.95
CA ARG A 147 10.99 0.36 1.42
C ARG A 147 10.21 0.89 2.63
N LEU A 148 8.90 0.69 2.65
CA LEU A 148 8.05 1.07 3.79
C LEU A 148 8.38 0.22 5.02
N GLU A 149 8.63 -1.07 4.84
CA GLU A 149 9.03 -1.97 5.92
C GLU A 149 10.38 -1.57 6.51
N GLU A 150 11.39 -1.32 5.67
CA GLU A 150 12.70 -0.80 6.10
C GLU A 150 12.57 0.51 6.88
N THR A 151 11.78 1.46 6.36
CA THR A 151 11.56 2.75 7.02
C THR A 151 10.87 2.56 8.38
N ASN A 152 9.87 1.68 8.45
CA ASN A 152 9.18 1.37 9.71
C ASN A 152 10.11 0.73 10.74
N ILE A 153 11.01 -0.16 10.32
CA ILE A 153 12.03 -0.75 11.21
C ILE A 153 12.96 0.35 11.73
N ALA A 154 13.50 1.19 10.83
CA ALA A 154 14.37 2.29 11.21
C ALA A 154 13.69 3.25 12.21
N LEU A 155 12.43 3.63 11.96
CA LEU A 155 11.66 4.47 12.88
C LEU A 155 11.46 3.82 14.24
N ARG A 156 11.14 2.52 14.31
CA ARG A 156 11.00 1.79 15.57
C ARG A 156 12.30 1.77 16.37
N VAL A 157 13.43 1.57 15.70
CA VAL A 157 14.77 1.61 16.34
C VAL A 157 15.07 3.01 16.87
N LEU A 158 14.85 4.05 16.05
CA LEU A 158 15.07 5.44 16.47
C LEU A 158 14.18 5.85 17.64
N LEU A 159 12.92 5.43 17.66
CA LEU A 159 11.99 5.70 18.77
C LEU A 159 12.47 5.03 20.07
N ARG A 160 12.91 3.77 19.99
CA ARG A 160 13.48 3.07 21.15
C ARG A 160 14.72 3.79 21.67
N GLN A 161 15.64 4.14 20.78
CA GLN A 161 16.86 4.85 21.16
C GLN A 161 16.56 6.22 21.79
N ARG A 162 15.57 6.95 21.26
CA ARG A 162 15.12 8.22 21.85
C ARG A 162 14.63 8.05 23.29
N GLU A 163 13.84 7.01 23.57
CA GLU A 163 13.33 6.76 24.92
C GLU A 163 14.45 6.33 25.88
N GLU A 164 15.39 5.50 25.41
CA GLU A 164 16.58 5.11 26.16
C GLU A 164 17.49 6.31 26.47
N ASP A 165 17.72 7.18 25.49
CA ASP A 165 18.52 8.41 25.66
C ASP A 165 17.85 9.37 26.64
N LYS A 166 16.52 9.55 26.54
CA LYS A 166 15.74 10.36 27.48
C LYS A 166 15.87 9.84 28.91
N THR A 167 15.62 8.54 29.12
CA THR A 167 15.72 7.91 30.44
C THR A 167 17.12 8.09 31.04
N ARG A 168 18.16 7.88 30.24
CA ARG A 168 19.55 8.06 30.66
C ARG A 168 19.87 9.50 31.07
N ILE A 169 19.36 10.49 30.33
CA ILE A 169 19.52 11.90 30.68
C ILE A 169 18.81 12.20 32.01
N GLU A 170 17.59 11.69 32.21
CA GLU A 170 16.83 11.85 33.45
C GLU A 170 17.57 11.26 34.65
N GLU A 171 18.08 10.02 34.53
CA GLU A 171 18.89 9.37 35.57
C GLU A 171 20.17 10.16 35.89
N THR A 172 20.83 10.68 34.86
CA THR A 172 22.05 11.48 35.01
C THR A 172 21.76 12.79 35.76
N ILE A 173 20.68 13.49 35.39
CA ILE A 173 20.26 14.72 36.06
C ILE A 173 19.92 14.44 37.52
N TYR A 174 19.13 13.39 37.79
CA TYR A 174 18.78 12.98 39.15
C TYR A 174 20.04 12.72 39.98
N ALA A 175 20.96 11.89 39.48
CA ALA A 175 22.19 11.55 40.19
C ALA A 175 23.07 12.78 40.46
N ASN A 176 23.15 13.72 39.51
CA ASN A 176 23.94 14.95 39.69
C ASN A 176 23.29 15.88 40.72
N VAL A 177 21.98 16.08 40.69
CA VAL A 177 21.29 16.93 41.69
C VAL A 177 21.37 16.30 43.08
N ASP A 178 21.09 15.00 43.19
CA ASP A 178 21.12 14.26 44.45
C ASP A 178 22.51 14.22 45.09
N ARG A 179 23.57 14.04 44.29
CA ARG A 179 24.95 13.92 44.81
C ARG A 179 25.71 15.23 44.92
N LEU A 180 25.41 16.21 44.05
CA LEU A 180 26.23 17.42 43.92
C LEU A 180 25.51 18.69 44.38
N VAL A 181 24.18 18.70 44.47
CA VAL A 181 23.40 19.91 44.81
C VAL A 181 22.71 19.76 46.17
N LEU A 182 21.90 18.72 46.34
CA LEU A 182 21.11 18.50 47.57
C LEU A 182 21.97 18.44 48.86
N PRO A 183 23.16 17.80 48.90
CA PRO A 183 23.94 17.71 50.13
C PRO A 183 24.43 19.07 50.64
N TYR A 184 24.60 20.05 49.74
CA TYR A 184 25.01 21.40 50.13
C TYR A 184 23.81 22.25 50.53
N LEU A 185 22.65 22.07 49.90
CA LEU A 185 21.39 22.67 50.35
C LEU A 185 21.03 22.23 51.76
N GLU A 186 21.14 20.94 52.06
CA GLU A 186 20.89 20.39 53.39
C GLU A 186 21.86 20.97 54.44
N LYS A 187 23.16 21.09 54.10
CA LYS A 187 24.15 21.76 54.97
C LYS A 187 23.81 23.23 55.24
N LEU A 188 23.33 23.97 54.24
CA LEU A 188 22.92 25.36 54.40
C LEU A 188 21.68 25.48 55.30
N LEU A 189 20.68 24.62 55.10
CA LEU A 189 19.44 24.58 55.89
C LEU A 189 19.68 24.23 57.37
N GLN A 190 20.72 23.46 57.69
CA GLN A 190 21.15 23.14 59.05
C GLN A 190 21.92 24.29 59.75
N GLY A 191 22.29 25.34 59.01
CA GLY A 191 23.03 26.48 59.54
C GLY A 191 22.17 27.51 60.29
N HIS A 192 22.84 28.55 60.80
CA HIS A 192 22.18 29.70 61.40
C HIS A 192 21.72 30.66 60.29
N LEU A 193 20.47 30.55 59.90
CA LEU A 193 19.86 31.35 58.83
C LEU A 193 18.87 32.37 59.42
N THR A 194 18.76 33.53 58.76
CA THR A 194 17.61 34.43 59.00
C THR A 194 16.32 33.79 58.45
N GLU A 195 15.16 34.17 58.99
CA GLU A 195 13.83 33.70 58.52
C GLU A 195 13.69 33.79 56.99
N LYS A 196 14.01 34.95 56.40
CA LYS A 196 13.92 35.18 54.96
C LYS A 196 14.83 34.24 54.16
N GLN A 197 16.04 33.97 54.64
CA GLN A 197 16.98 33.05 53.97
C GLN A 197 16.52 31.61 54.05
N ARG A 198 15.97 31.19 55.20
CA ARG A 198 15.38 29.86 55.37
C ARG A 198 14.23 29.63 54.38
N THR A 199 13.27 30.56 54.32
CA THR A 199 12.14 30.45 53.38
C THR A 199 12.62 30.34 51.92
N LEU A 200 13.60 31.13 51.51
CA LEU A 200 14.15 31.05 50.15
C LEU A 200 14.82 29.70 49.87
N LEU A 201 15.59 29.16 50.82
CA LEU A 201 16.25 27.86 50.67
C LEU A 201 15.27 26.69 50.66
N GLU A 202 14.19 26.75 51.45
CA GLU A 202 13.12 25.75 51.44
C GLU A 202 12.39 25.72 50.09
N VAL A 203 12.15 26.88 49.47
CA VAL A 203 11.60 26.98 48.12
C VAL A 203 12.55 26.38 47.07
N VAL A 204 13.85 26.64 47.18
CA VAL A 204 14.86 26.07 46.26
C VAL A 204 14.96 24.56 46.40
N ASP A 205 14.99 24.02 47.63
CA ASP A 205 15.00 22.58 47.89
C ASP A 205 13.75 21.90 47.30
N THR A 206 12.57 22.50 47.53
CA THR A 206 11.31 22.01 46.96
C THR A 206 11.35 22.00 45.44
N ASN A 207 11.73 23.10 44.80
CA ASN A 207 11.80 23.22 43.35
C ASN A 207 12.78 22.22 42.73
N LEU A 208 13.95 22.01 43.34
CA LEU A 208 14.94 21.06 42.84
C LEU A 208 14.47 19.61 42.97
N ARG A 209 13.85 19.25 44.10
CA ARG A 209 13.26 17.92 44.32
C ARG A 209 12.10 17.66 43.36
N ASP A 210 11.30 18.69 43.04
CA ASP A 210 10.25 18.61 42.05
C ASP A 210 10.84 18.41 40.64
N ILE A 211 11.83 19.20 40.23
CA ILE A 211 12.50 19.08 38.91
C ILE A 211 13.05 17.68 38.66
N VAL A 212 13.57 17.01 39.69
CA VAL A 212 14.10 15.65 39.56
C VAL A 212 13.11 14.56 39.97
N SER A 213 11.84 14.90 40.24
CA SER A 213 10.85 13.93 40.70
C SER A 213 10.43 12.98 39.56
N PRO A 214 10.56 11.65 39.73
CA PRO A 214 10.11 10.65 38.74
C PRO A 214 8.63 10.79 38.34
N PHE A 215 7.82 11.35 39.25
CA PHE A 215 6.41 11.64 39.00
C PHE A 215 6.18 12.79 38.01
N LEU A 216 6.97 13.87 38.06
CA LEU A 216 6.84 14.96 37.09
C LEU A 216 7.29 14.50 35.70
N HIS A 217 8.30 13.63 35.62
CA HIS A 217 8.69 12.96 34.38
C HIS A 217 7.56 12.08 33.81
N SER A 218 6.90 11.29 34.66
CA SER A 218 5.77 10.45 34.25
C SER A 218 4.54 11.27 33.82
N LEU A 219 4.29 12.41 34.45
CA LEU A 219 3.24 13.35 34.02
C LEU A 219 3.58 14.03 32.68
N ALA A 220 4.84 14.40 32.45
CA ALA A 220 5.28 14.97 31.18
C ALA A 220 5.28 13.94 30.04
N ALA A 221 5.60 12.68 30.33
CA ALA A 221 5.63 11.57 29.37
C ALA A 221 4.24 11.21 28.81
N LEU A 222 3.17 11.49 29.56
CA LEU A 222 1.80 11.28 29.09
C LEU A 222 1.36 12.25 27.97
N ASN A 223 2.27 13.05 27.38
CA ASN A 223 1.97 14.06 26.36
C ASN A 223 0.88 15.07 26.79
N MET A 224 0.72 15.24 28.10
CA MET A 224 -0.31 16.11 28.67
C MET A 224 0.26 17.50 28.91
N SER A 225 -0.31 18.52 28.26
CA SER A 225 -0.03 19.91 28.60
C SER A 225 -0.77 20.30 29.89
N LEU A 226 -0.20 19.89 31.02
CA LEU A 226 -0.60 20.42 32.33
C LEU A 226 -0.02 21.81 32.53
N THR A 227 -0.85 22.72 33.02
CA THR A 227 -0.42 24.05 33.41
C THR A 227 0.35 23.99 34.74
N PRO A 228 1.21 24.97 35.05
CA PRO A 228 1.96 24.99 36.31
C PRO A 228 1.08 24.83 37.56
N GLN A 229 -0.09 25.49 37.62
CA GLN A 229 -1.04 25.34 38.71
C GLN A 229 -1.67 23.94 38.78
N GLU A 230 -1.89 23.27 37.65
CA GLU A 230 -2.38 21.89 37.64
C GLU A 230 -1.31 20.91 38.12
N ILE A 231 -0.03 21.16 37.83
CA ILE A 231 1.10 20.37 38.34
C ILE A 231 1.20 20.50 39.86
N GLU A 232 1.14 21.72 40.40
CA GLU A 232 1.16 21.96 41.85
C GLU A 232 -0.02 21.27 42.56
N VAL A 233 -1.24 21.42 42.04
CA VAL A 233 -2.42 20.76 42.59
C VAL A 233 -2.28 19.22 42.49
N ALA A 234 -1.72 18.68 41.39
CA ALA A 234 -1.47 17.25 41.25
C ALA A 234 -0.47 16.72 42.29
N ASN A 235 0.62 17.46 42.55
CA ASN A 235 1.61 17.13 43.58
C ASN A 235 0.96 17.05 44.97
N MET A 236 0.13 18.04 45.35
CA MET A 236 -0.52 18.03 46.65
C MET A 236 -1.65 17.00 46.77
N VAL A 237 -2.36 16.70 45.69
CA VAL A 237 -3.35 15.59 45.67
C VAL A 237 -2.63 14.25 45.87
N ARG A 238 -1.48 14.05 45.21
CA ARG A 238 -0.67 12.82 45.35
C ARG A 238 -0.20 12.62 46.79
N SER A 239 0.28 13.67 47.45
CA SER A 239 0.70 13.64 48.85
C SER A 239 -0.45 13.47 49.85
N GLY A 240 -1.71 13.41 49.39
CA GLY A 240 -2.88 13.10 50.21
C GLY A 240 -3.58 14.31 50.82
N LYS A 241 -3.23 15.53 50.40
CA LYS A 241 -3.89 16.75 50.89
C LYS A 241 -5.33 16.85 50.38
N SER A 242 -6.22 17.33 51.24
CA SER A 242 -7.62 17.65 50.91
C SER A 242 -7.73 18.94 50.10
N SER A 243 -8.85 19.17 49.40
CA SER A 243 -9.07 20.43 48.66
C SER A 243 -8.99 21.67 49.55
N LYS A 244 -9.33 21.54 50.84
CA LYS A 244 -9.24 22.62 51.83
C LYS A 244 -7.79 22.95 52.17
N GLU A 245 -6.98 21.93 52.48
CA GLU A 245 -5.55 22.14 52.77
C GLU A 245 -4.79 22.70 51.57
N ILE A 246 -5.10 22.25 50.35
CA ILE A 246 -4.48 22.78 49.13
C ILE A 246 -4.85 24.25 48.91
N ALA A 247 -6.11 24.60 49.17
CA ALA A 247 -6.60 25.97 49.05
C ALA A 247 -5.87 26.91 50.02
N ASP A 248 -5.69 26.47 51.27
CA ASP A 248 -4.96 27.21 52.30
C ASP A 248 -3.47 27.40 51.93
N VAL A 249 -2.82 26.39 51.35
CA VAL A 249 -1.39 26.48 50.96
C VAL A 249 -1.18 27.35 49.71
N LEU A 250 -2.05 27.23 48.71
CA LEU A 250 -1.90 27.94 47.43
C LEU A 250 -2.55 29.34 47.43
N ASN A 251 -3.13 29.78 48.55
CA ASN A 251 -3.95 30.99 48.63
C ASN A 251 -5.07 31.03 47.56
N LEU A 252 -5.71 29.88 47.33
CA LEU A 252 -6.82 29.73 46.40
C LEU A 252 -8.13 29.50 47.16
N SER A 253 -9.26 29.64 46.47
CA SER A 253 -10.53 29.16 47.03
C SER A 253 -10.63 27.63 46.91
N VAL A 254 -11.34 26.98 47.84
CA VAL A 254 -11.64 25.53 47.76
C VAL A 254 -12.28 25.17 46.42
N SER A 255 -13.19 26.02 45.93
CA SER A 255 -13.82 25.85 44.61
C SER A 255 -12.81 25.96 43.45
N GLY A 256 -11.76 26.78 43.57
CA GLY A 256 -10.67 26.87 42.60
C GLY A 256 -9.84 25.60 42.55
N VAL A 257 -9.52 25.01 43.71
CA VAL A 257 -8.83 23.72 43.77
C VAL A 257 -9.67 22.60 43.18
N ASP A 258 -10.97 22.56 43.49
CA ASP A 258 -11.89 21.56 42.92
C ASP A 258 -12.02 21.70 41.39
N PHE A 259 -11.95 22.92 40.87
CA PHE A 259 -11.88 23.18 39.44
C PHE A 259 -10.62 22.58 38.82
N HIS A 260 -9.44 22.82 39.41
CA HIS A 260 -8.19 22.21 38.94
C HIS A 260 -8.20 20.68 39.05
N ARG A 261 -8.77 20.10 40.12
CA ARG A 261 -8.95 18.65 40.27
C ARG A 261 -9.85 18.05 39.18
N LYS A 262 -10.94 18.74 38.80
CA LYS A 262 -11.80 18.32 37.68
C LYS A 262 -11.08 18.40 36.34
N ARG A 263 -10.31 19.48 36.10
CA ARG A 263 -9.47 19.59 34.90
C ARG A 263 -8.41 18.51 34.83
N LEU A 264 -7.74 18.20 35.94
CA LEU A 264 -6.79 17.09 36.04
C LEU A 264 -7.46 15.77 35.68
N ARG A 265 -8.65 15.48 36.20
CA ARG A 265 -9.42 14.28 35.80
C ARG A 265 -9.76 14.28 34.31
N SER A 266 -10.11 15.43 33.74
CA SER A 266 -10.42 15.55 32.31
C SER A 266 -9.21 15.37 31.42
N LYS A 267 -8.05 15.88 31.84
CA LYS A 267 -6.81 15.70 31.10
C LYS A 267 -6.37 14.25 31.22
N LEU A 268 -6.34 13.65 32.41
CA LEU A 268 -5.90 12.27 32.63
C LEU A 268 -6.91 11.19 32.18
N ASP A 269 -7.91 11.54 31.36
CA ASP A 269 -8.98 10.65 30.88
C ASP A 269 -9.72 9.88 32.00
N LEU A 270 -9.84 10.48 33.18
CA LEU A 270 -10.53 9.91 34.34
C LEU A 270 -11.99 10.34 34.45
N THR A 271 -12.47 11.28 33.63
CA THR A 271 -13.81 11.90 33.77
C THR A 271 -14.94 10.89 33.91
N HIS A 272 -14.92 9.84 33.08
CA HIS A 272 -15.97 8.81 33.05
C HIS A 272 -15.60 7.54 33.81
N THR A 273 -14.55 7.59 34.63
CA THR A 273 -14.07 6.42 35.39
C THR A 273 -14.33 6.58 36.89
N SER A 274 -14.58 5.46 37.55
CA SER A 274 -14.66 5.38 39.02
C SER A 274 -13.29 5.48 39.71
N LYS A 275 -12.19 5.57 38.94
CA LYS A 275 -10.83 5.64 39.48
C LYS A 275 -10.64 6.92 40.29
N ASN A 276 -10.13 6.78 41.52
CA ASN A 276 -9.78 7.90 42.38
C ASN A 276 -8.57 8.64 41.81
N LEU A 277 -8.62 9.98 41.77
CA LEU A 277 -7.55 10.81 41.21
C LEU A 277 -6.21 10.59 41.94
N ARG A 278 -6.21 10.52 43.28
CA ARG A 278 -4.99 10.26 44.04
C ARG A 278 -4.42 8.88 43.78
N SER A 279 -5.28 7.85 43.76
CA SER A 279 -4.84 6.47 43.48
C SER A 279 -4.23 6.35 42.09
N TYR A 280 -4.80 7.04 41.09
CA TYR A 280 -4.22 7.10 39.76
C TYR A 280 -2.88 7.83 39.74
N LEU A 281 -2.77 9.00 40.36
CA LEU A 281 -1.52 9.74 40.44
C LEU A 281 -0.41 8.96 41.17
N LEU A 282 -0.76 8.12 42.16
CA LEU A 282 0.20 7.22 42.82
C LEU A 282 0.67 6.06 41.92
N SER A 283 -0.12 5.68 40.91
CA SER A 283 0.26 4.65 39.94
C SER A 283 1.15 5.15 38.80
N LEU A 284 1.39 6.47 38.73
CA LEU A 284 2.29 7.12 37.78
C LEU A 284 3.71 7.31 38.35
N ALA A 285 4.07 6.59 39.41
CA ALA A 285 5.36 6.67 40.08
C ALA A 285 6.11 5.34 40.00
#